data_AF-A0A3B8ZHN0-F1
#
_entry.id   AF-A0A3B8ZHN0-F1
#
_cell.length_a   1.000
_cell.length_b   1.000
_cell.length_c   1.000
_cell.angle_alpha   90.00
_cell.angle_beta   90.00
_cell.angle_gamma   90.00
#
_symmetry.space_group_name_H-M   'P 1'
#
loop_
_entity.id
_entity.type
_entity.pdbx_description
1 polymer ?
#
loop_
_entity_poly.entity_id
_entity_poly.type
_entity_poly.pdbx_seq_one_letter_code
_entity_poly.pdbx_strand_id
1 'polypeptide(L)'
;MHRIISKDSSLQMPPPDSYAALTTDEVQRLRQWIGQGARFQSHWAFEPLQPVATPEVSFQEDSNNNSWAKNSIDLFVLQKFSQHGLQPNASADLAKLLRRVSLDLTGLPPDPDKVQQL
;
A
#
# COMPACT_ATOMS: atom_id res chain seq x y z
N MET A 1 20.72 -26.62 2.61
CA MET A 1 22.02 -26.12 3.09
C MET A 1 23.22 -26.67 2.31
N HIS A 2 23.31 -27.99 2.10
CA HIS A 2 24.47 -28.65 1.48
C HIS A 2 24.98 -28.01 0.17
N ARG A 3 24.08 -27.58 -0.73
CA ARG A 3 24.46 -26.95 -2.00
C ARG A 3 25.05 -25.54 -1.83
N ILE A 4 24.62 -24.78 -0.84
CA ILE A 4 25.06 -23.38 -0.64
C ILE A 4 26.48 -23.32 -0.08
N ILE A 5 26.91 -24.35 0.64
CA ILE A 5 28.23 -24.43 1.29
C ILE A 5 29.17 -25.40 0.57
N SER A 6 28.72 -25.97 -0.56
CA SER A 6 29.51 -26.93 -1.33
C SER A 6 30.74 -26.24 -1.93
N LYS A 7 31.88 -26.93 -1.87
CA LYS A 7 33.11 -26.52 -2.59
C LYS A 7 33.19 -27.14 -4.00
N ASP A 8 32.33 -28.11 -4.30
CA ASP A 8 32.19 -28.67 -5.64
C ASP A 8 31.35 -27.72 -6.50
N SER A 9 31.97 -27.19 -7.55
CA SER A 9 31.37 -26.24 -8.50
C SER A 9 30.14 -26.78 -9.22
N SER A 10 30.00 -28.10 -9.36
CA SER A 10 28.83 -28.73 -9.99
C SER A 10 27.61 -28.80 -9.06
N LEU A 11 27.84 -28.72 -7.75
CA LEU A 11 26.82 -28.82 -6.71
C LEU A 11 26.50 -27.48 -6.04
N GLN A 12 27.42 -26.51 -6.14
CA GLN A 12 27.32 -25.21 -5.50
C GLN A 12 26.12 -24.41 -6.04
N MET A 13 25.35 -23.81 -5.12
CA MET A 13 24.27 -22.87 -5.45
C MET A 13 24.40 -21.61 -4.59
N PRO A 14 24.46 -20.40 -5.17
CA PRO A 14 24.39 -20.11 -6.61
C PRO A 14 25.61 -20.63 -7.38
N PRO A 15 25.48 -20.96 -8.69
CA PRO A 15 26.60 -21.40 -9.51
C PRO A 15 27.74 -20.37 -9.51
N PRO A 16 29.01 -20.80 -9.60
CA PRO A 16 30.16 -19.88 -9.49
C PRO A 16 30.27 -18.89 -10.65
N ASP A 17 29.71 -19.22 -11.81
CA ASP A 17 29.57 -18.34 -12.98
C ASP A 17 28.38 -17.36 -12.86
N SER A 18 27.55 -17.50 -11.82
CA SER A 18 26.51 -16.53 -11.51
C SER A 18 27.09 -15.36 -10.71
N TYR A 19 26.74 -14.13 -11.08
CA TYR A 19 27.08 -12.91 -10.34
C TYR A 19 26.28 -12.76 -9.02
N ALA A 20 25.80 -13.85 -8.45
CA ALA A 20 24.88 -13.88 -7.31
C ALA A 20 25.48 -14.62 -6.09
N ALA A 21 26.81 -14.70 -5.99
CA ALA A 21 27.47 -15.38 -4.87
C ALA A 21 27.03 -14.79 -3.51
N LEU A 22 26.63 -15.67 -2.60
CA LEU A 22 26.19 -15.26 -1.26
C LEU A 22 27.40 -14.91 -0.39
N THR A 23 27.29 -13.81 0.33
CA THR A 23 28.22 -13.42 1.40
C THR A 23 28.12 -14.37 2.59
N THR A 24 29.15 -14.39 3.43
CA THR A 24 29.16 -15.21 4.66
C THR A 24 27.98 -14.88 5.57
N ASP A 25 27.61 -13.60 5.68
CA ASP A 25 26.49 -13.16 6.53
C ASP A 25 25.13 -13.60 5.98
N GLU A 26 24.95 -13.64 4.67
CA GLU A 26 23.74 -14.20 4.04
C GLU A 26 23.62 -15.70 4.28
N VAL A 27 24.73 -16.44 4.14
CA VAL A 27 24.78 -17.87 4.46
C VAL A 27 24.44 -18.13 5.93
N GLN A 28 24.92 -17.29 6.85
CA GLN A 28 24.59 -17.40 8.27
C GLN A 28 23.10 -17.10 8.55
N ARG A 29 22.54 -16.05 7.94
CA ARG A 29 21.10 -15.76 8.04
C ARG A 29 20.24 -16.93 7.55
N LEU A 30 20.63 -17.55 6.45
CA LEU A 30 19.95 -18.75 5.94
C LEU A 30 20.07 -19.94 6.91
N ARG A 31 21.25 -20.17 7.51
CA ARG A 31 21.42 -21.22 8.53
C ARG A 31 20.50 -20.97 9.74
N GLN A 32 20.46 -19.73 10.22
CA GLN A 32 19.64 -19.36 11.37
C GLN A 32 18.15 -19.57 11.07
N TRP A 33 17.67 -19.10 9.91
CA TRP A 33 16.28 -19.30 9.49
C TRP A 33 15.92 -20.79 9.33
N ILE A 34 16.82 -21.61 8.77
CA ILE A 34 16.63 -23.06 8.71
C ILE A 34 16.54 -23.67 10.12
N GLY A 35 17.40 -23.24 11.04
CA GLY A 35 17.38 -23.66 12.45
C GLY A 35 16.10 -23.26 13.20
N GLN A 36 15.43 -22.19 12.76
CA GLN A 36 14.13 -21.74 13.28
C GLN A 36 12.93 -22.51 12.66
N GLY A 37 13.20 -23.51 11.83
CA GLY A 37 12.17 -24.36 11.22
C GLY A 37 11.80 -23.98 9.78
N ALA A 38 12.58 -23.10 9.13
CA ALA A 38 12.43 -22.76 7.72
C ALA A 38 10.98 -22.46 7.28
N ARG A 39 10.21 -21.77 8.14
CA ARG A 39 8.78 -21.53 7.89
C ARG A 39 8.63 -20.70 6.63
N PHE A 40 7.99 -21.30 5.64
CA PHE A 40 7.58 -20.63 4.41
C PHE A 40 6.18 -20.05 4.62
N GLN A 41 5.99 -18.80 4.22
CA GLN A 41 4.69 -18.15 4.20
C GLN A 41 4.30 -17.94 2.74
N SER A 42 3.03 -18.22 2.41
CA SER A 42 2.49 -17.87 1.11
C SER A 42 2.56 -16.36 0.92
N HIS A 43 2.80 -15.92 -0.32
CA HIS A 43 2.70 -14.50 -0.63
C HIS A 43 1.24 -14.06 -0.44
N TRP A 44 1.02 -12.89 0.17
CA TRP A 44 -0.31 -12.38 0.53
C TRP A 44 -1.31 -12.39 -0.64
N ALA A 45 -0.83 -12.19 -1.87
CA ALA A 45 -1.65 -12.21 -3.09
C ALA A 45 -2.24 -13.59 -3.44
N PHE A 46 -1.70 -14.67 -2.85
CA PHE A 46 -2.18 -16.05 -3.05
C PHE A 46 -2.97 -16.58 -1.85
N GLU A 47 -3.14 -15.77 -0.80
CA GLU A 47 -3.99 -16.14 0.33
C GLU A 47 -5.43 -15.66 0.08
N PRO A 48 -6.44 -16.44 0.50
CA PRO A 48 -7.83 -16.02 0.37
C PRO A 48 -8.10 -14.78 1.22
N LEU A 49 -8.86 -13.83 0.66
CA LEU A 49 -9.28 -12.63 1.39
C LEU A 49 -10.17 -13.02 2.57
N GLN A 50 -9.83 -12.53 3.75
CA GLN A 50 -10.63 -12.68 4.95
C GLN A 50 -11.60 -11.50 5.08
N PRO A 51 -12.87 -11.72 5.46
CA PRO A 51 -13.80 -10.63 5.71
C PRO A 51 -13.34 -9.82 6.92
N VAL A 52 -13.33 -8.49 6.78
CA VAL A 52 -12.97 -7.56 7.85
C VAL A 52 -14.21 -6.76 8.23
N ALA A 53 -14.51 -6.71 9.54
CA ALA A 53 -15.60 -5.89 10.04
C ALA A 53 -15.29 -4.40 9.85
N THR A 54 -16.28 -3.64 9.39
CA THR A 54 -16.17 -2.19 9.25
C THR A 54 -16.13 -1.53 10.64
N PRO A 55 -15.26 -0.53 10.87
CA PRO A 55 -15.24 0.18 12.14
C PRO A 55 -16.54 0.93 12.39
N GLU A 56 -17.05 0.85 13.61
CA GLU A 56 -18.15 1.69 14.09
C GLU A 56 -17.59 3.04 14.53
N VAL A 57 -17.51 3.98 13.58
CA VAL A 57 -17.07 5.36 13.84
C VAL A 57 -18.13 6.33 13.36
N SER A 58 -18.59 7.19 14.26
CA SER A 58 -19.50 8.28 13.94
C SER A 58 -18.71 9.51 13.49
N PHE A 59 -19.16 10.13 12.41
CA PHE A 59 -18.66 11.42 11.97
C PHE A 59 -19.83 12.40 11.91
N GLN A 60 -19.64 13.62 12.40
CA GLN A 60 -20.64 14.67 12.28
C GLN A 60 -20.70 15.09 10.80
N GLU A 61 -21.89 15.01 10.20
CA GLU A 61 -22.09 15.42 8.81
C GLU A 61 -21.66 16.88 8.62
N ASP A 62 -21.22 17.22 7.40
CA ASP A 62 -20.94 18.61 7.08
C ASP A 62 -22.21 19.48 7.19
N SER A 63 -22.07 20.80 7.12
CA SER A 63 -23.20 21.74 7.18
C SER A 63 -24.27 21.53 6.10
N ASN A 64 -23.99 20.70 5.11
CA ASN A 64 -24.89 20.35 4.01
C ASN A 64 -25.49 18.94 4.17
N ASN A 65 -25.38 18.33 5.35
CA ASN A 65 -25.90 17.00 5.68
C ASN A 65 -25.32 15.91 4.76
N ASN A 66 -24.08 16.11 4.31
CA ASN A 66 -23.38 15.20 3.42
C ASN A 66 -22.33 14.45 4.25
N SER A 67 -22.56 13.15 4.48
CA SER A 67 -21.58 12.30 5.15
C SER A 67 -20.25 12.32 4.39
N TRP A 68 -19.14 12.60 5.08
CA TRP A 68 -17.79 12.52 4.50
C TRP A 68 -17.46 11.11 4.03
N ALA A 69 -17.84 10.10 4.83
CA ALA A 69 -17.70 8.70 4.43
C ALA A 69 -18.77 8.35 3.39
N LYS A 70 -18.32 8.01 2.17
CA LYS A 70 -19.16 7.58 1.04
C LYS A 70 -19.22 6.06 0.93
N ASN A 71 -18.21 5.36 1.40
CA ASN A 71 -18.13 3.91 1.37
C ASN A 71 -17.58 3.34 2.68
N SER A 72 -17.55 2.01 2.80
CA SER A 72 -17.06 1.30 3.98
C SER A 72 -15.56 1.47 4.24
N ILE A 73 -14.76 1.74 3.22
CA ILE A 73 -13.31 1.97 3.34
C ILE A 73 -13.04 3.30 4.05
N ASP A 74 -13.87 4.32 3.79
CA ASP A 74 -13.74 5.64 4.41
C ASP A 74 -13.87 5.58 5.94
N LEU A 75 -14.62 4.60 6.47
CA LEU A 75 -14.74 4.35 7.91
C LEU A 75 -13.40 3.95 8.56
N PHE A 76 -12.56 3.20 7.84
CA PHE A 76 -11.22 2.87 8.33
C PHE A 76 -10.31 4.10 8.37
N VAL A 77 -10.45 5.02 7.42
CA VAL A 77 -9.72 6.29 7.42
C VAL A 77 -10.20 7.20 8.55
N LEU A 78 -11.52 7.31 8.76
CA LEU A 78 -12.11 8.05 9.87
C LEU A 78 -11.65 7.51 11.23
N GLN A 79 -11.56 6.18 11.37
CA GLN A 79 -11.02 5.58 12.59
C GLN A 79 -9.59 6.05 12.87
N LYS A 80 -8.74 6.13 11.85
CA LYS A 80 -7.38 6.66 11.99
C LYS A 80 -7.36 8.15 12.30
N PHE A 81 -8.21 8.94 11.64
CA PHE A 81 -8.32 10.37 11.95
C PHE A 81 -8.72 10.61 13.41
N SER A 82 -9.74 9.89 13.89
CA SER A 82 -10.19 9.96 15.28
C SER A 82 -9.08 9.57 16.27
N GLN A 83 -8.33 8.49 15.99
CA GLN A 83 -7.17 8.08 16.81
C GLN A 83 -6.09 9.16 16.91
N HIS A 84 -5.95 9.99 15.87
CA HIS A 84 -4.96 11.07 15.81
C HIS A 84 -5.53 12.46 16.12
N GLY A 85 -6.81 12.56 16.52
CA GLY A 85 -7.47 13.84 16.77
C GLY A 85 -7.59 14.73 15.54
N LEU A 86 -7.57 14.14 14.35
CA LEU A 86 -7.71 14.83 13.06
C LEU A 86 -9.17 14.82 12.61
N GLN A 87 -9.51 15.79 11.77
CA GLN A 87 -10.80 15.83 11.07
C GLN A 87 -10.56 15.88 9.56
N PRO A 88 -11.44 15.25 8.76
CA PRO A 88 -11.40 15.42 7.33
C PRO A 88 -11.64 16.86 6.91
N ASN A 89 -10.98 17.26 5.82
CA ASN A 89 -11.25 18.54 5.18
C ASN A 89 -12.62 18.53 4.50
N ALA A 90 -13.25 19.71 4.44
CA ALA A 90 -14.43 19.92 3.62
C ALA A 90 -14.13 19.65 2.14
N SER A 91 -15.16 19.24 1.40
CA SER A 91 -15.08 19.08 -0.05
C SER A 91 -14.59 20.36 -0.71
N ALA A 92 -13.68 20.23 -1.67
CA ALA A 92 -13.24 21.36 -2.45
C ALA A 92 -14.37 21.84 -3.36
N ASP A 93 -14.41 23.16 -3.58
CA ASP A 93 -15.32 23.79 -4.54
C ASP A 93 -15.15 23.21 -5.96
N LEU A 94 -16.25 23.18 -6.72
CA LEU A 94 -16.33 22.54 -8.03
C LEU A 94 -15.34 23.14 -9.02
N ALA A 95 -15.12 24.46 -8.98
CA ALA A 95 -14.09 25.14 -9.78
C ALA A 95 -12.67 24.63 -9.49
N LYS A 96 -12.36 24.35 -8.21
CA LYS A 96 -11.06 23.78 -7.80
C LYS A 96 -10.92 22.33 -8.27
N LEU A 97 -11.98 21.54 -8.15
CA LEU A 97 -12.01 20.15 -8.61
C LEU A 97 -11.82 20.07 -10.14
N LEU A 98 -12.54 20.91 -10.89
CA LEU A 98 -12.42 20.97 -12.35
C LEU A 98 -10.99 21.33 -12.78
N ARG A 99 -10.37 22.31 -12.12
CA ARG A 99 -8.98 22.68 -12.40
C ARG A 99 -8.01 21.53 -12.15
N ARG A 100 -8.16 20.80 -11.03
CA ARG A 100 -7.30 19.65 -10.71
C ARG A 100 -7.42 18.56 -11.76
N VAL A 101 -8.64 18.13 -12.05
CA VAL A 101 -8.92 17.07 -13.02
C VAL A 101 -8.44 17.45 -14.42
N SER A 102 -8.63 18.70 -14.85
CA SER A 102 -8.14 19.17 -16.16
C SER A 102 -6.62 19.09 -16.26
N LEU A 103 -5.90 19.56 -15.24
CA LEU A 103 -4.44 19.52 -15.22
C LEU A 103 -3.92 18.07 -15.18
N ASP A 104 -4.55 17.20 -14.39
CA ASP A 104 -4.13 15.79 -14.27
C ASP A 104 -4.36 15.01 -15.57
N LEU A 105 -5.50 15.23 -16.24
CA LEU A 105 -5.87 14.49 -17.45
C LEU A 105 -5.25 15.03 -18.74
N THR A 106 -5.08 16.35 -18.83
CA THR A 106 -4.68 17.03 -20.09
C THR A 106 -3.38 17.82 -19.99
N GLY A 107 -2.90 18.08 -18.78
CA GLY A 107 -1.76 18.98 -18.55
C GLY A 107 -2.08 20.47 -18.71
N LEU A 108 -3.33 20.83 -19.05
CA LEU A 108 -3.75 22.20 -19.33
C LEU A 108 -4.82 22.66 -18.33
N PRO A 109 -4.88 23.97 -18.01
CA PRO A 109 -5.96 24.52 -17.21
C PRO A 109 -7.30 24.38 -17.94
N PRO A 110 -8.43 24.32 -17.20
CA PRO A 110 -9.75 24.25 -17.79
C PRO A 110 -10.09 25.57 -18.51
N ASP A 111 -11.04 25.49 -19.44
CA ASP A 111 -11.59 26.65 -20.15
C ASP A 111 -12.17 27.66 -19.13
N PRO A 112 -11.67 28.92 -19.10
CA PRO A 112 -12.13 29.94 -18.16
C PRO A 112 -13.64 30.17 -18.21
N ASP A 113 -14.25 30.10 -19.39
CA ASP A 113 -15.69 30.34 -19.55
C ASP A 113 -16.51 29.24 -18.89
N LYS A 114 -16.03 28.00 -18.94
CA LYS A 114 -16.66 26.86 -18.24
C LYS A 114 -16.51 26.96 -16.73
N VAL A 115 -15.40 27.51 -16.23
CA VAL A 115 -15.20 27.70 -14.79
C VAL A 115 -16.14 28.78 -14.23
N GLN A 116 -16.42 29.84 -15.00
CA GLN A 116 -17.34 30.91 -14.59
C GLN A 116 -18.82 30.47 -14.54
N GLN A 117 -19.17 29.37 -15.22
CA GLN A 117 -20.53 28.83 -15.28
C GLN A 117 -20.87 27.86 -14.13
N LEU A 118 -19.90 27.52 -13.28
CA LEU A 118 -20.05 26.65 -12.11
C LEU A 118 -20.38 27.45 -10.85
#